data_AF-A0A5N4C313-F1
#
_entry.id   AF-A0A5N4C313-F1
#
_cell.length_a   1.000
_cell.length_b   1.000
_cell.length_c   1.000
_cell.angle_alpha   90.00
_cell.angle_beta   90.00
_cell.angle_gamma   90.00
#
_symmetry.space_group_name_H-M   'P 1'
#
loop_
_entity.id
_entity.type
_entity.pdbx_description
1 polymer ?
#
loop_
_entity_poly.entity_id
_entity_poly.type
_entity_poly.pdbx_seq_one_letter_code
_entity_poly.pdbx_strand_id
1 'polypeptide(L)'
;MQKRGLLLPFLGEVLTYQWNIPERSGPGPNDSACVSWIYYSSVDPIKHYHPGTIPTISASPLPSYPQDMYSGLVGPLTICRKGILEPYGGRRDMDREFVLLFLIFDENQSWYLEENVATHGPQEPGRVNLQDETFLESNKMHAINGKLYANLKGLTMYQGERVAWYMLAMGQETDLHTIHFHAESFLYRSGESYRADVVDLFPGTFEVVEMVASNPGTWLMHCHVTDHVHAGMETLFTVLSQREHLSTTTTITEEIGKAAILRNIEEGNVRMLGMQIPVKDIELLASVLIAMGVILLLIALALCGVVWYQHRQRKLRRNRRSILDDSFKLLSLKQ
;
A
#
# COMPACT_ATOMS: atom_id res chain seq x y z
N MET A 1 11.69 1.79 -28.86
CA MET A 1 12.64 0.80 -28.29
C MET A 1 12.48 -0.49 -29.09
N GLN A 2 13.56 -1.08 -29.62
CA GLN A 2 13.46 -2.34 -30.39
C GLN A 2 13.95 -3.47 -29.49
N LYS A 3 13.01 -4.28 -28.97
CA LYS A 3 13.31 -5.44 -28.12
C LYS A 3 13.97 -6.53 -28.99
N ARG A 4 15.29 -6.68 -28.90
CA ARG A 4 15.91 -8.01 -29.11
C ARG A 4 15.35 -8.91 -28.01
N GLY A 5 14.90 -10.11 -28.39
CA GLY A 5 14.11 -11.04 -27.58
C GLY A 5 14.47 -11.00 -26.10
N LEU A 6 13.57 -10.43 -25.30
CA LEU A 6 13.68 -10.48 -23.84
C LEU A 6 13.37 -11.92 -23.45
N LEU A 7 14.35 -12.61 -22.85
CA LEU A 7 14.06 -13.82 -22.08
C LEU A 7 13.19 -13.40 -20.88
N LEU A 8 12.04 -14.04 -20.74
CA LEU A 8 11.17 -13.89 -19.58
C LEU A 8 11.72 -14.77 -18.45
N PRO A 9 11.77 -14.29 -17.20
CA PRO A 9 12.30 -15.07 -16.09
C PRO A 9 11.36 -16.24 -15.78
N PHE A 10 11.93 -17.40 -15.43
CA PHE A 10 11.15 -18.47 -14.83
C PHE A 10 10.80 -18.16 -13.37
N LEU A 11 9.82 -18.88 -12.81
CA LEU A 11 9.45 -18.77 -11.40
C LEU A 11 10.67 -18.95 -10.49
N GLY A 12 10.97 -17.92 -9.68
CA GLY A 12 12.09 -17.91 -8.74
C GLY A 12 13.45 -17.52 -9.34
N GLU A 13 13.53 -17.26 -10.64
CA GLU A 13 14.74 -16.76 -11.30
C GLU A 13 14.89 -15.24 -11.14
N VAL A 14 16.13 -14.76 -11.01
CA VAL A 14 16.44 -13.34 -10.97
C VAL A 14 17.18 -12.97 -12.25
N LEU A 15 16.56 -12.11 -13.07
CA LEU A 15 17.16 -11.56 -14.28
C LEU A 15 17.38 -10.05 -14.11
N THR A 16 18.57 -9.58 -14.51
CA THR A 16 18.90 -8.16 -14.52
C THR A 16 18.74 -7.61 -15.94
N TYR A 17 17.82 -6.66 -16.11
CA TYR A 17 17.65 -5.94 -17.37
C TYR A 17 18.44 -4.63 -17.36
N GLN A 18 19.18 -4.38 -18.44
CA GLN A 18 19.88 -3.12 -18.65
C GLN A 18 19.24 -2.36 -19.82
N TRP A 19 18.73 -1.16 -19.54
CA TRP A 19 18.15 -0.26 -20.54
C TRP A 19 19.05 0.95 -20.74
N ASN A 20 19.43 1.21 -21.99
CA ASN A 20 20.05 2.47 -22.36
C ASN A 20 18.95 3.47 -22.68
N ILE A 21 19.05 4.69 -22.14
CA ILE A 21 18.08 5.77 -22.36
C ILE A 21 18.64 6.73 -23.41
N PRO A 22 18.31 6.57 -24.71
CA PRO A 22 18.72 7.51 -25.74
C PRO A 22 17.88 8.79 -25.66
N GLU A 23 18.38 9.87 -26.27
CA GLU A 23 17.72 11.19 -26.29
C GLU A 23 16.28 11.12 -26.81
N ARG A 24 16.02 10.31 -27.84
CA ARG A 24 14.68 10.09 -28.41
C ARG A 24 13.63 9.49 -27.45
N SER A 25 14.05 8.99 -26.29
CA SER A 25 13.15 8.44 -25.27
C SER A 25 12.89 9.42 -24.13
N GLY A 26 13.61 10.56 -24.12
CA GLY A 26 13.38 11.66 -23.20
C GLY A 26 12.45 12.72 -23.78
N PRO A 27 12.24 13.81 -23.03
CA PRO A 27 11.37 14.91 -23.44
C PRO A 27 11.90 15.63 -24.68
N GLY A 28 10.98 16.05 -25.56
CA GLY A 28 11.28 16.97 -26.65
C GLY A 28 11.64 18.38 -26.17
N PRO A 29 11.98 19.28 -27.11
CA PRO A 29 12.35 20.67 -26.78
C PRO A 29 11.23 21.47 -26.11
N ASN A 30 9.97 21.20 -26.49
CA ASN A 30 8.79 21.95 -26.03
C ASN A 30 7.93 21.17 -25.01
N ASP A 31 8.38 19.98 -24.61
CA ASP A 31 7.70 19.16 -23.61
C ASP A 31 8.06 19.62 -22.19
N SER A 32 7.35 19.10 -21.19
CA SER A 32 7.77 19.23 -19.78
C SER A 32 9.22 18.74 -19.58
N ALA A 33 9.85 19.14 -18.48
CA ALA A 33 11.23 18.75 -18.18
C ALA A 33 11.42 17.24 -18.00
N CYS A 34 10.32 16.51 -17.76
CA CYS A 34 10.25 15.07 -17.71
C CYS A 34 9.02 14.55 -18.46
N VAL A 35 9.14 13.37 -19.04
CA VAL A 35 8.05 12.62 -19.67
C VAL A 35 7.82 11.32 -18.91
N SER A 36 6.58 10.85 -18.95
CA SER A 36 6.21 9.60 -18.31
C SER A 36 6.22 8.43 -19.29
N TRP A 37 6.63 7.29 -18.78
CA TRP A 37 6.56 5.97 -19.37
C TRP A 37 5.99 5.01 -18.33
N ILE A 38 5.74 3.78 -18.76
CA ILE A 38 5.29 2.72 -17.89
C ILE A 38 6.13 1.47 -18.13
N TYR A 39 6.33 0.68 -17.08
CA TYR A 39 6.78 -0.69 -17.19
C TYR A 39 5.70 -1.61 -16.64
N TYR A 40 5.50 -2.74 -17.31
CA TYR A 40 4.58 -3.79 -16.89
C TYR A 40 5.14 -5.13 -17.36
N SER A 41 4.70 -6.20 -16.71
CA SER A 41 5.08 -7.55 -17.13
C SER A 41 4.31 -7.94 -18.40
N SER A 42 5.04 -8.46 -19.38
CA SER A 42 4.50 -8.85 -20.69
C SER A 42 4.59 -10.37 -20.89
N VAL A 43 4.42 -11.14 -19.81
CA VAL A 43 4.39 -12.60 -19.90
C VAL A 43 3.08 -12.98 -20.58
N ASP A 44 3.19 -13.74 -21.67
CA ASP A 44 2.05 -14.28 -22.39
C ASP A 44 1.99 -15.80 -22.14
N PRO A 45 0.93 -16.31 -21.46
CA PRO A 45 0.78 -17.74 -21.23
C PRO A 45 0.65 -18.57 -22.52
N ILE A 46 0.08 -18.01 -23.60
CA ILE A 46 -0.15 -18.72 -24.87
C ILE A 46 1.19 -19.01 -25.57
N LYS A 47 2.19 -18.12 -25.44
CA LYS A 47 3.55 -18.33 -25.97
C LYS A 47 4.43 -19.25 -25.12
N HIS A 48 4.08 -19.46 -23.86
CA HIS A 48 4.84 -20.33 -22.94
C HIS A 48 4.39 -21.78 -22.94
N TYR A 49 3.39 -22.14 -23.75
CA TYR A 49 2.92 -23.51 -23.85
C TYR A 49 3.88 -24.37 -24.70
N HIS A 50 4.41 -25.43 -24.10
CA HIS A 50 5.30 -26.37 -24.78
C HIS A 50 4.64 -26.97 -26.04
N PRO A 51 5.39 -27.15 -27.15
CA PRO A 51 4.88 -27.85 -28.32
C PRO A 51 4.66 -29.32 -27.97
N GLY A 52 3.43 -29.70 -27.61
CA GLY A 52 3.10 -31.11 -27.32
C GLY A 52 1.97 -31.35 -26.33
N THR A 53 1.38 -30.31 -25.76
CA THR A 53 0.25 -30.46 -24.83
C THR A 53 -1.00 -29.89 -25.52
N ILE A 54 -2.18 -30.52 -25.39
CA ILE A 54 -3.40 -30.14 -26.15
C ILE A 54 -4.15 -29.09 -25.34
N PRO A 55 -4.52 -27.91 -25.89
CA PRO A 55 -5.29 -26.93 -25.15
C PRO A 55 -6.67 -27.50 -24.79
N THR A 56 -6.98 -27.57 -23.51
CA THR A 56 -8.35 -27.77 -23.03
C THR A 56 -9.23 -26.62 -23.54
N ILE A 57 -10.39 -26.98 -24.08
CA ILE A 57 -11.25 -26.19 -24.99
C ILE A 57 -12.00 -25.05 -24.26
N SER A 58 -11.40 -24.40 -23.26
CA SER A 58 -12.03 -23.27 -22.53
C SER A 58 -11.26 -21.95 -22.57
N ALA A 59 -10.05 -21.93 -23.14
CA ALA A 59 -9.34 -20.68 -23.36
C ALA A 59 -9.81 -20.06 -24.68
N SER A 60 -10.63 -19.02 -24.58
CA SER A 60 -11.04 -18.16 -25.69
C SER A 60 -9.82 -17.75 -26.54
N PRO A 61 -9.92 -17.70 -27.88
CA PRO A 61 -8.80 -17.44 -28.79
C PRO A 61 -8.42 -15.94 -28.89
N LEU A 62 -8.81 -15.13 -27.91
CA LEU A 62 -8.42 -13.72 -27.87
C LEU A 62 -6.98 -13.63 -27.34
N PRO A 63 -6.14 -12.73 -27.90
CA PRO A 63 -4.83 -12.48 -27.35
C PRO A 63 -4.98 -12.20 -25.87
N SER A 64 -4.28 -12.97 -25.04
CA SER A 64 -4.07 -12.79 -23.61
C SER A 64 -3.60 -11.35 -23.36
N TYR A 65 -4.57 -10.46 -23.25
CA TYR A 65 -4.40 -9.09 -22.77
C TYR A 65 -3.70 -9.18 -21.41
N PRO A 66 -2.75 -8.29 -21.06
CA PRO A 66 -1.77 -8.55 -20.00
C PRO A 66 -2.41 -8.84 -18.63
N GLN A 67 -2.65 -10.12 -18.34
CA GLN A 67 -3.21 -10.62 -17.07
C GLN A 67 -2.36 -10.15 -15.89
N ASP A 68 -1.04 -10.12 -16.08
CA ASP A 68 -0.07 -9.59 -15.13
C ASP A 68 -0.39 -8.15 -14.72
N MET A 69 -0.79 -7.30 -15.66
CA MET A 69 -1.10 -5.89 -15.41
C MET A 69 -2.36 -5.76 -14.55
N TYR A 70 -3.42 -6.50 -14.88
CA TYR A 70 -4.65 -6.51 -14.06
C TYR A 70 -4.44 -7.16 -12.69
N SER A 71 -3.48 -8.07 -12.59
CA SER A 71 -3.03 -8.63 -11.32
C SER A 71 -2.13 -7.66 -10.51
N GLY A 72 -1.86 -6.46 -11.04
CA GLY A 72 -1.15 -5.38 -10.34
C GLY A 72 0.32 -5.20 -10.72
N LEU A 73 0.87 -5.94 -11.70
CA LEU A 73 2.28 -5.84 -12.11
C LEU A 73 2.50 -4.71 -13.12
N VAL A 74 2.37 -3.48 -12.64
CA VAL A 74 2.52 -2.25 -13.41
C VAL A 74 3.16 -1.16 -12.56
N GLY A 75 4.03 -0.35 -13.17
CA GLY A 75 4.68 0.74 -12.46
C GLY A 75 5.14 1.87 -13.39
N PRO A 76 5.28 3.08 -12.84
CA PRO A 76 5.67 4.25 -13.60
C PRO A 76 7.19 4.29 -13.85
N LEU A 77 7.59 4.83 -15.00
CA LEU A 77 8.98 5.13 -15.32
C LEU A 77 9.05 6.56 -15.82
N THR A 78 9.79 7.43 -15.13
CA THR A 78 9.94 8.83 -15.55
C THR A 78 11.30 9.04 -16.20
N ILE A 79 11.32 9.72 -17.34
CA ILE A 79 12.56 10.09 -18.05
C ILE A 79 12.65 11.60 -18.13
N CYS A 80 13.73 12.15 -17.59
CA CYS A 80 13.94 13.59 -17.47
C CYS A 80 15.10 14.08 -18.34
N ARG A 81 15.04 15.37 -18.68
CA ARG A 81 16.15 16.06 -19.33
C ARG A 81 17.37 16.08 -18.41
N LYS A 82 18.56 15.97 -19.02
CA LYS A 82 19.83 15.96 -18.29
C LYS A 82 19.97 17.22 -17.40
N GLY A 83 20.30 17.01 -16.13
CA GLY A 83 20.54 18.09 -15.15
C GLY A 83 19.30 18.56 -14.36
N ILE A 84 18.10 18.06 -14.69
CA ILE A 84 16.86 18.38 -13.97
C ILE A 84 16.72 17.57 -12.68
N LEU A 85 17.16 16.31 -12.69
CA LEU A 85 17.05 15.43 -11.55
C LEU A 85 18.08 15.78 -10.46
N GLU A 86 17.61 15.78 -9.22
CA GLU A 86 18.42 15.78 -8.02
C GLU A 86 19.08 14.42 -7.80
N PRO A 87 20.14 14.33 -6.96
CA PRO A 87 20.81 13.06 -6.66
C PRO A 87 19.88 11.95 -6.16
N TYR A 88 18.77 12.33 -5.50
CA TYR A 88 17.77 11.40 -4.95
C TYR A 88 16.59 11.13 -5.91
N GLY A 89 16.60 11.67 -7.13
CA GLY A 89 15.60 11.37 -8.17
C GLY A 89 14.41 12.33 -8.25
N GLY A 90 14.31 13.34 -7.38
CA GLY A 90 13.31 14.42 -7.51
C GLY A 90 13.68 15.45 -8.58
N ARG A 91 12.69 16.17 -9.09
CA ARG A 91 12.87 17.29 -10.02
C ARG A 91 13.25 18.57 -9.31
N ARG A 92 14.28 19.26 -9.80
CA ARG A 92 14.70 20.58 -9.27
C ARG A 92 13.73 21.72 -9.57
N ASP A 93 12.92 21.57 -10.62
CA ASP A 93 11.99 22.60 -11.09
C ASP A 93 10.61 22.54 -10.41
N MET A 94 10.31 21.43 -9.72
CA MET A 94 9.04 21.16 -9.06
C MET A 94 9.23 21.00 -7.56
N ASP A 95 8.25 21.45 -6.79
CA ASP A 95 8.26 21.29 -5.33
C ASP A 95 7.67 19.93 -4.94
N ARG A 96 6.71 19.40 -5.74
CA ARG A 96 6.11 18.08 -5.57
C ARG A 96 5.86 17.37 -6.88
N GLU A 97 5.82 16.04 -6.77
CA GLU A 97 5.56 15.14 -7.89
C GLU A 97 4.54 14.09 -7.44
N PHE A 98 3.46 13.92 -8.20
CA PHE A 98 2.46 12.89 -7.98
C PHE A 98 2.33 12.02 -9.22
N VAL A 99 2.25 10.71 -9.02
CA VAL A 99 2.02 9.74 -10.09
C VAL A 99 0.69 9.05 -9.88
N LEU A 100 -0.16 9.11 -10.88
CA LEU A 100 -1.51 8.56 -10.85
C LEU A 100 -1.72 7.64 -12.06
N LEU A 101 -2.02 6.38 -11.78
CA LEU A 101 -2.49 5.39 -12.74
C LEU A 101 -4.01 5.33 -12.67
N PHE A 102 -4.64 5.68 -13.78
CA PHE A 102 -6.06 5.49 -14.06
C PHE A 102 -6.19 4.17 -14.82
N LEU A 103 -6.87 3.21 -14.21
CA LEU A 103 -7.04 1.89 -14.76
C LEU A 103 -8.32 1.27 -14.19
N ILE A 104 -9.12 0.65 -15.04
CA ILE A 104 -10.16 -0.29 -14.65
C ILE A 104 -9.46 -1.62 -14.39
N PHE A 105 -9.23 -1.94 -13.11
CA PHE A 105 -8.65 -3.23 -12.73
C PHE A 105 -9.73 -4.30 -12.92
N ASP A 106 -9.66 -4.99 -14.06
CA ASP A 106 -10.56 -6.09 -14.40
C ASP A 106 -10.07 -7.40 -13.76
N GLU A 107 -10.59 -7.71 -12.57
CA GLU A 107 -10.24 -8.93 -11.84
C GLU A 107 -10.69 -10.21 -12.57
N ASN A 108 -11.60 -10.10 -13.55
CA ASN A 108 -11.97 -11.25 -14.39
C ASN A 108 -10.80 -11.72 -15.26
N GLN A 109 -9.81 -10.85 -15.50
CA GLN A 109 -8.60 -11.13 -16.26
C GLN A 109 -7.38 -11.34 -15.35
N SER A 110 -7.57 -11.37 -14.03
CA SER A 110 -6.50 -11.57 -13.05
C SER A 110 -6.12 -13.04 -12.95
N TRP A 111 -4.84 -13.30 -12.64
CA TRP A 111 -4.36 -14.65 -12.32
C TRP A 111 -5.05 -15.22 -11.08
N TYR A 112 -5.55 -14.34 -10.21
CA TYR A 112 -6.08 -14.70 -8.90
C TYR A 112 -7.60 -14.86 -8.89
N LEU A 113 -8.28 -14.83 -10.04
CA LEU A 113 -9.75 -14.91 -10.10
C LEU A 113 -10.30 -16.15 -9.37
N GLU A 114 -9.77 -17.34 -9.67
CA GLU A 114 -10.27 -18.59 -9.07
C GLU A 114 -10.06 -18.61 -7.55
N GLU A 115 -8.89 -18.16 -7.08
CA GLU A 115 -8.56 -18.08 -5.65
C GLU A 115 -9.44 -17.04 -4.93
N ASN A 116 -9.66 -15.89 -5.55
CA ASN A 116 -10.51 -14.83 -5.04
C ASN A 116 -11.97 -15.28 -4.94
N VAL A 117 -12.49 -15.99 -5.96
CA VAL A 117 -13.85 -16.55 -5.92
C VAL A 117 -13.98 -17.63 -4.84
N ALA A 118 -12.99 -18.50 -4.68
CA ALA A 118 -13.01 -19.51 -3.62
C ALA A 118 -12.97 -18.90 -2.21
N THR A 119 -12.22 -17.81 -2.04
CA THR A 119 -12.01 -17.17 -0.73
C THR A 119 -13.13 -16.21 -0.35
N HIS A 120 -13.56 -15.38 -1.29
CA HIS A 120 -14.49 -14.26 -1.06
C HIS A 120 -15.89 -14.50 -1.65
N GLY A 121 -16.05 -15.51 -2.51
CA GLY A 121 -17.32 -15.83 -3.12
C GLY A 121 -18.28 -16.58 -2.19
N PRO A 122 -19.54 -16.75 -2.63
CA PRO A 122 -20.51 -17.61 -1.98
C PRO A 122 -19.96 -19.03 -1.77
N GLN A 123 -20.09 -19.53 -0.54
CA GLN A 123 -19.55 -20.85 -0.15
C GLN A 123 -20.34 -22.05 -0.74
N GLU A 124 -21.45 -21.78 -1.44
CA GLU A 124 -22.28 -22.80 -2.07
C GLU A 124 -21.74 -23.12 -3.48
N PRO A 125 -21.35 -24.39 -3.76
CA PRO A 125 -20.85 -24.79 -5.07
C PRO A 125 -21.88 -24.51 -6.18
N GLY A 126 -21.45 -23.87 -7.27
CA GLY A 126 -22.30 -23.64 -8.46
C GLY A 126 -23.24 -22.44 -8.39
N ARG A 127 -23.15 -21.61 -7.35
CA ARG A 127 -23.94 -20.37 -7.25
C ARG A 127 -23.34 -19.18 -7.99
N VAL A 128 -22.03 -19.20 -8.25
CA VAL A 128 -21.34 -18.17 -9.03
C VAL A 128 -21.33 -18.57 -10.49
N ASN A 129 -22.00 -17.77 -11.31
CA ASN A 129 -21.89 -17.84 -12.76
C ASN A 129 -20.85 -16.83 -13.21
N LEU A 130 -19.68 -17.31 -13.66
CA LEU A 130 -18.58 -16.44 -14.10
C LEU A 130 -18.90 -15.68 -15.39
N GLN A 131 -19.94 -16.10 -16.10
CA GLN A 131 -20.42 -15.47 -17.33
C GLN A 131 -21.59 -14.52 -17.07
N ASP A 132 -22.03 -14.38 -15.82
CA ASP A 132 -23.06 -13.43 -15.45
C ASP A 132 -22.53 -11.99 -15.57
N GLU A 133 -23.29 -11.12 -16.23
CA GLU A 133 -22.88 -9.73 -16.44
C GLU A 133 -22.71 -8.97 -15.11
N THR A 134 -23.52 -9.29 -14.10
CA THR A 134 -23.42 -8.65 -12.77
C THR A 134 -22.14 -9.08 -12.07
N PHE A 135 -21.76 -10.35 -12.20
CA PHE A 135 -20.48 -10.84 -11.67
C PHE A 135 -19.30 -10.16 -12.36
N LEU A 136 -19.30 -10.14 -13.69
CA LEU A 136 -18.24 -9.52 -14.48
C LEU A 136 -18.08 -8.04 -14.10
N GLU A 137 -19.18 -7.30 -14.00
CA GLU A 137 -19.16 -5.89 -13.63
C GLU A 137 -18.71 -5.66 -12.19
N SER A 138 -19.11 -6.54 -11.25
CA SER A 138 -18.69 -6.43 -9.85
C SER A 138 -17.17 -6.55 -9.64
N ASN A 139 -16.47 -7.17 -10.61
CA ASN A 139 -15.04 -7.38 -10.60
C ASN A 139 -14.24 -6.29 -11.34
N LYS A 140 -14.91 -5.27 -11.90
CA LYS A 140 -14.24 -4.15 -12.58
C LYS A 140 -14.05 -2.98 -11.62
N MET A 141 -12.84 -2.86 -11.08
CA MET A 141 -12.50 -1.83 -10.11
C MET A 141 -11.98 -0.58 -10.83
N HIS A 142 -12.84 0.42 -10.97
CA HIS A 142 -12.56 1.70 -11.63
C HIS A 142 -11.71 2.62 -10.74
N ALA A 143 -10.41 2.40 -10.71
CA ALA A 143 -9.55 2.90 -9.63
C ALA A 143 -8.53 3.95 -10.07
N ILE A 144 -8.08 4.75 -9.09
CA ILE A 144 -6.89 5.61 -9.18
C ILE A 144 -5.83 5.02 -8.26
N ASN A 145 -4.69 4.58 -8.79
CA ASN A 145 -3.64 3.85 -8.05
C ASN A 145 -4.19 2.64 -7.26
N GLY A 146 -5.18 1.93 -7.83
CA GLY A 146 -5.83 0.78 -7.18
C GLY A 146 -6.71 1.14 -5.98
N LYS A 147 -7.09 2.41 -5.81
CA LYS A 147 -8.02 2.88 -4.78
C LYS A 147 -9.31 3.42 -5.42
N LEU A 148 -10.43 3.21 -4.72
CA LEU A 148 -11.78 3.53 -5.13
C LEU A 148 -12.42 4.52 -4.14
N TYR A 149 -13.45 5.24 -4.57
CA TYR A 149 -14.34 6.06 -3.72
C TYR A 149 -13.57 7.00 -2.77
N ALA A 150 -12.59 7.74 -3.31
CA ALA A 150 -11.75 8.68 -2.56
C ALA A 150 -10.91 8.10 -1.41
N ASN A 151 -10.57 6.82 -1.50
CA ASN A 151 -9.68 6.16 -0.53
C ASN A 151 -8.18 6.39 -0.78
N LEU A 152 -7.78 6.95 -1.92
CA LEU A 152 -6.40 7.35 -2.17
C LEU A 152 -6.02 8.53 -1.28
N LYS A 153 -4.94 8.38 -0.49
CA LYS A 153 -4.41 9.40 0.43
C LYS A 153 -3.00 9.82 0.02
N GLY A 154 -2.53 10.94 0.56
CA GLY A 154 -1.17 11.44 0.34
C GLY A 154 -1.04 12.47 -0.79
N LEU A 155 -2.14 12.84 -1.44
CA LEU A 155 -2.17 13.94 -2.41
C LEU A 155 -2.26 15.29 -1.68
N THR A 156 -1.17 15.68 -1.03
CA THR A 156 -1.11 16.92 -0.24
C THR A 156 0.02 17.82 -0.70
N MET A 157 -0.33 19.06 -0.99
CA MET A 157 0.57 20.11 -1.44
C MET A 157 0.27 21.41 -0.68
N TYR A 158 1.14 22.40 -0.82
CA TYR A 158 0.98 23.72 -0.21
C TYR A 158 0.70 24.77 -1.27
N GLN A 159 -0.09 25.77 -0.87
CA GLN A 159 -0.36 26.93 -1.70
C GLN A 159 0.95 27.59 -2.17
N GLY A 160 1.06 27.79 -3.48
CA GLY A 160 2.21 28.36 -4.17
C GLY A 160 3.23 27.34 -4.67
N GLU A 161 3.12 26.06 -4.28
CA GLU A 161 4.01 25.01 -4.80
C GLU A 161 3.72 24.72 -6.28
N ARG A 162 4.80 24.46 -7.03
CA ARG A 162 4.75 23.89 -8.37
C ARG A 162 4.70 22.37 -8.26
N VAL A 163 3.68 21.78 -8.84
CA VAL A 163 3.39 20.34 -8.74
C VAL A 163 3.34 19.73 -10.13
N ALA A 164 4.14 18.69 -10.36
CA ALA A 164 4.03 17.87 -11.56
C ALA A 164 3.14 16.66 -11.28
N TRP A 165 2.13 16.47 -12.14
CA TRP A 165 1.25 15.31 -12.12
C TRP A 165 1.57 14.42 -13.33
N TYR A 166 2.03 13.20 -13.05
CA TYR A 166 2.26 12.16 -14.05
C TYR A 166 1.00 11.29 -14.12
N MET A 167 0.28 11.43 -15.22
CA MET A 167 -1.05 10.86 -15.42
C MET A 167 -0.93 9.71 -16.42
N LEU A 168 -1.23 8.50 -15.98
CA LEU A 168 -1.02 7.27 -16.75
C LEU A 168 -2.35 6.59 -16.96
N ALA A 169 -2.63 6.19 -18.20
CA ALA A 169 -3.75 5.32 -18.52
C ALA A 169 -3.26 4.07 -19.27
N MET A 170 -3.82 2.94 -18.89
CA MET A 170 -3.65 1.64 -19.53
C MET A 170 -5.01 0.94 -19.52
N GLY A 171 -5.15 -0.17 -20.24
CA GLY A 171 -6.39 -0.95 -20.25
C GLY A 171 -7.00 -1.10 -21.64
N GLN A 172 -8.27 -1.44 -21.68
CA GLN A 172 -9.02 -1.74 -22.90
C GLN A 172 -9.67 -0.48 -23.48
N GLU A 173 -10.47 -0.61 -24.53
CA GLU A 173 -11.16 0.52 -25.17
C GLU A 173 -12.07 1.29 -24.21
N THR A 174 -12.51 0.66 -23.11
CA THR A 174 -13.28 1.29 -22.03
C THR A 174 -12.45 2.19 -21.13
N ASP A 175 -11.12 2.05 -21.09
CA ASP A 175 -10.20 2.85 -20.28
C ASP A 175 -9.89 4.21 -20.93
N LEU A 176 -10.95 4.92 -21.33
CA LEU A 176 -10.90 6.33 -21.70
C LEU A 176 -11.21 7.17 -20.46
N HIS A 177 -10.30 8.04 -20.06
CA HIS A 177 -10.44 8.81 -18.84
C HIS A 177 -10.37 10.30 -19.13
N THR A 178 -11.35 11.04 -18.66
CA THR A 178 -11.44 12.51 -18.78
C THR A 178 -11.32 13.12 -17.39
N ILE A 179 -10.08 13.37 -16.97
CA ILE A 179 -9.75 13.63 -15.56
C ILE A 179 -9.85 15.12 -15.27
N HIS A 180 -10.72 15.48 -14.35
CA HIS A 180 -10.98 16.87 -13.99
C HIS A 180 -10.46 17.20 -12.59
N PHE A 181 -9.74 18.32 -12.51
CA PHE A 181 -9.24 18.89 -11.27
C PHE A 181 -10.21 20.00 -10.81
N HIS A 182 -10.91 19.79 -9.70
CA HIS A 182 -11.74 20.86 -9.15
C HIS A 182 -10.88 21.96 -8.55
N ALA A 183 -11.34 23.20 -8.71
CA ALA A 183 -10.73 24.43 -8.19
C ALA A 183 -9.31 24.76 -8.66
N GLU A 184 -8.62 23.88 -9.39
CA GLU A 184 -7.27 24.13 -9.88
C GLU A 184 -7.23 23.98 -11.40
N SER A 185 -6.26 24.65 -12.02
CA SER A 185 -5.93 24.47 -13.43
C SER A 185 -4.44 24.19 -13.57
N PHE A 186 -4.06 23.49 -14.63
CA PHE A 186 -2.69 23.16 -14.94
C PHE A 186 -2.30 23.70 -16.31
N LEU A 187 -0.99 23.69 -16.56
CA LEU A 187 -0.38 23.95 -17.85
C LEU A 187 -0.03 22.62 -18.49
N TYR A 188 -0.54 22.42 -19.69
CA TYR A 188 -0.16 21.32 -20.56
C TYR A 188 0.93 21.80 -21.52
N ARG A 189 2.00 21.01 -21.67
CA ARG A 189 3.16 21.34 -22.52
C ARG A 189 3.41 20.24 -23.54
N SER A 190 2.94 20.46 -24.77
CA SER A 190 3.21 19.59 -25.92
C SER A 190 3.28 20.46 -27.17
N GLY A 191 4.47 20.96 -27.49
CA GLY A 191 4.68 21.92 -28.57
C GLY A 191 4.30 23.35 -28.19
N GLU A 192 3.02 23.59 -27.91
CA GLU A 192 2.49 24.85 -27.37
C GLU A 192 2.01 24.65 -25.93
N SER A 193 2.04 25.74 -25.14
CA SER A 193 1.56 25.71 -23.75
C SER A 193 0.14 26.26 -23.69
N TYR A 194 -0.79 25.46 -23.18
CA TYR A 194 -2.16 25.90 -22.91
C TYR A 194 -2.58 25.54 -21.49
N ARG A 195 -3.58 26.26 -21.00
CA ARG A 195 -4.15 26.06 -19.66
C ARG A 195 -5.44 25.26 -19.79
N ALA A 196 -5.58 24.25 -18.94
CA ALA A 196 -6.77 23.42 -18.83
C ALA A 196 -6.96 22.94 -17.39
N ASP A 197 -8.12 22.39 -17.10
CA ASP A 197 -8.50 21.73 -15.85
C ASP A 197 -8.93 20.27 -16.07
N VAL A 198 -9.01 19.84 -17.33
CA VAL A 198 -9.34 18.47 -17.76
C VAL A 198 -8.23 17.87 -18.61
N VAL A 199 -7.80 16.64 -18.29
CA VAL A 199 -6.86 15.84 -19.07
C VAL A 199 -7.57 14.61 -19.63
N ASP A 200 -7.50 14.43 -20.94
CA ASP A 200 -7.99 13.22 -21.59
C ASP A 200 -6.85 12.19 -21.72
N LEU A 201 -7.06 11.00 -21.19
CA LEU A 201 -6.16 9.87 -21.31
C LEU A 201 -6.85 8.72 -22.02
N PHE A 202 -6.21 8.22 -23.07
CA PHE A 202 -6.61 7.01 -23.76
C PHE A 202 -5.76 5.82 -23.29
N PRO A 203 -6.18 4.58 -23.58
CA PRO A 203 -5.40 3.41 -23.22
C PRO A 203 -3.98 3.47 -23.81
N GLY A 204 -2.96 3.43 -22.94
CA GLY A 204 -1.55 3.53 -23.34
C GLY A 204 -1.05 4.97 -23.50
N THR A 205 -1.81 5.98 -23.07
CA THR A 205 -1.40 7.39 -23.05
C THR A 205 -0.80 7.75 -21.69
N PHE A 206 0.29 8.51 -21.72
CA PHE A 206 0.98 9.01 -20.52
C PHE A 206 1.23 10.49 -20.67
N GLU A 207 0.63 11.29 -19.80
CA GLU A 207 0.72 12.75 -19.85
C GLU A 207 1.38 13.30 -18.59
N VAL A 208 2.03 14.45 -18.74
CA VAL A 208 2.61 15.19 -17.61
C VAL A 208 2.03 16.59 -17.63
N VAL A 209 1.33 16.97 -16.55
CA VAL A 209 0.76 18.30 -16.39
C VAL A 209 1.37 19.03 -15.21
N GLU A 210 1.56 20.34 -15.37
CA GLU A 210 2.23 21.18 -14.39
C GLU A 210 1.22 22.13 -13.75
N MET A 211 1.06 22.06 -12.43
CA MET A 211 0.11 22.86 -11.67
C MET A 211 0.85 23.80 -10.73
N VAL A 212 0.27 24.97 -10.47
CA VAL A 212 0.65 25.83 -9.34
C VAL A 212 -0.53 25.83 -8.39
N ALA A 213 -0.36 25.21 -7.22
CA ALA A 213 -1.47 25.06 -6.26
C ALA A 213 -1.88 26.44 -5.72
N SER A 214 -3.12 26.86 -5.98
CA SER A 214 -3.54 28.25 -5.79
C SER A 214 -4.64 28.41 -4.74
N ASN A 215 -5.52 27.42 -4.62
CA ASN A 215 -6.74 27.48 -3.83
C ASN A 215 -6.65 26.51 -2.64
N PRO A 216 -6.39 27.00 -1.41
CA PRO A 216 -6.37 26.15 -0.23
C PRO A 216 -7.71 25.47 0.02
N GLY A 217 -7.68 24.19 0.37
CA GLY A 217 -8.87 23.37 0.56
C GLY A 217 -8.62 21.91 0.18
N THR A 218 -9.66 21.09 0.35
CA THR A 218 -9.68 19.72 -0.15
C THR A 218 -10.62 19.67 -1.33
N TRP A 219 -10.10 19.24 -2.47
CA TRP A 219 -10.78 19.30 -3.75
C TRP A 219 -10.89 17.93 -4.39
N LEU A 220 -11.96 17.75 -5.17
CA LEU A 220 -12.22 16.52 -5.89
C LEU A 220 -11.39 16.46 -7.18
N MET A 221 -10.82 15.30 -7.44
CA MET A 221 -10.29 14.90 -8.73
C MET A 221 -11.01 13.64 -9.16
N HIS A 222 -11.65 13.65 -10.33
CA HIS A 222 -12.43 12.50 -10.79
C HIS A 222 -12.42 12.39 -12.31
N CYS A 223 -12.79 11.20 -12.80
CA CYS A 223 -13.09 10.98 -14.20
C CYS A 223 -14.48 11.57 -14.55
N HIS A 224 -14.65 12.23 -15.69
CA HIS A 224 -15.96 12.73 -16.17
C HIS A 224 -16.78 11.66 -16.88
N VAL A 225 -16.19 10.50 -17.20
CA VAL A 225 -16.96 9.36 -17.69
C VAL A 225 -17.88 8.89 -16.57
N THR A 226 -19.19 9.05 -16.81
CA THR A 226 -20.26 8.82 -15.82
C THR A 226 -20.15 7.45 -15.15
N ASP A 227 -19.91 6.42 -15.95
CA ASP A 227 -19.77 5.04 -15.47
C ASP A 227 -18.57 4.90 -14.53
N HIS A 228 -17.42 5.44 -14.92
CA HIS A 228 -16.18 5.35 -14.14
C HIS A 228 -16.29 6.06 -12.79
N VAL A 229 -16.88 7.27 -12.75
CA VAL A 229 -17.05 8.01 -11.49
C VAL A 229 -18.09 7.34 -10.60
N HIS A 230 -19.21 6.87 -11.16
CA HIS A 230 -20.21 6.11 -10.38
C HIS A 230 -19.63 4.83 -9.79
N ALA A 231 -18.69 4.18 -10.49
CA ALA A 231 -17.97 3.01 -10.02
C ALA A 231 -16.78 3.32 -9.09
N GLY A 232 -16.54 4.61 -8.77
CA GLY A 232 -15.61 5.03 -7.72
C GLY A 232 -14.27 5.61 -8.20
N MET A 233 -14.13 5.96 -9.49
CA MET A 233 -12.92 6.60 -10.03
C MET A 233 -12.85 8.09 -9.67
N GLU A 234 -12.62 8.32 -8.38
CA GLU A 234 -12.51 9.65 -7.79
C GLU A 234 -11.56 9.64 -6.59
N THR A 235 -10.93 10.78 -6.36
CA THR A 235 -10.03 11.02 -5.23
C THR A 235 -10.08 12.46 -4.76
N LEU A 236 -9.54 12.69 -3.56
CA LEU A 236 -9.37 14.03 -3.00
C LEU A 236 -7.89 14.39 -2.97
N PHE A 237 -7.59 15.62 -3.34
CA PHE A 237 -6.29 16.24 -3.07
C PHE A 237 -6.47 17.44 -2.14
N THR A 238 -5.44 17.76 -1.38
CA THR A 238 -5.47 18.83 -0.38
C THR A 238 -4.38 19.85 -0.66
N VAL A 239 -4.79 21.10 -0.77
CA VAL A 239 -3.92 22.27 -0.82
C VAL A 239 -3.95 22.93 0.55
N LEU A 240 -2.85 22.83 1.28
CA LEU A 240 -2.70 23.46 2.59
C LEU A 240 -2.27 24.93 2.42
N SER A 241 -2.67 25.77 3.36
CA SER A 241 -2.25 27.18 3.33
C SER A 241 -0.76 27.32 3.66
N GLN A 242 -0.12 28.36 3.13
CA GLN A 242 1.30 28.61 3.41
C GLN A 242 1.59 28.86 4.90
N ARG A 243 0.61 29.38 5.67
CA ARG A 243 0.74 29.56 7.12
C ARG A 243 0.84 28.23 7.86
N GLU A 244 0.11 27.21 7.42
CA GLU A 244 0.19 25.85 7.97
C GLU A 244 1.54 25.20 7.66
N HIS A 245 2.13 25.47 6.48
CA HIS A 245 3.48 25.00 6.15
C HIS A 245 4.54 25.54 7.11
N LEU A 246 4.53 26.87 7.35
CA LEU A 246 5.48 27.49 8.28
C LEU A 246 5.25 26.99 9.71
N SER A 247 4.00 26.84 10.15
CA SER A 247 3.70 26.29 11.48
C SER A 247 4.22 24.86 11.62
N THR A 248 3.95 23.98 10.66
CA THR A 248 4.37 22.56 10.69
C THR A 248 5.89 22.45 10.64
N THR A 249 6.56 23.24 9.80
CA THR A 249 8.03 23.26 9.71
C THR A 249 8.65 23.79 11.00
N THR A 250 8.07 24.81 11.63
CA THR A 250 8.53 25.35 12.92
C THR A 250 8.33 24.32 14.03
N THR A 251 7.22 23.59 14.04
CA THR A 251 7.00 22.51 15.01
C THR A 251 8.01 21.38 14.81
N ILE A 252 8.28 20.96 13.56
CA ILE A 252 9.26 19.92 13.26
C ILE A 252 10.68 20.37 13.61
N THR A 253 11.07 21.61 13.33
CA THR A 253 12.39 22.14 13.72
C THR A 253 12.51 22.33 15.22
N GLU A 254 11.43 22.69 15.93
CA GLU A 254 11.40 22.69 17.39
C GLU A 254 11.50 21.28 17.98
N GLU A 255 10.82 20.29 17.41
CA GLU A 255 10.88 18.88 17.82
C GLU A 255 12.28 18.29 17.56
N ILE A 256 12.86 18.54 16.38
CA ILE A 256 14.25 18.16 16.06
C ILE A 256 15.24 18.91 16.94
N GLY A 257 15.00 20.20 17.22
CA GLY A 257 15.79 21.00 18.14
C GLY A 257 15.73 20.46 19.56
N LYS A 258 14.55 20.09 20.07
CA LYS A 258 14.38 19.41 21.36
C LYS A 258 15.04 18.03 21.37
N ALA A 259 14.95 17.26 20.29
CA ALA A 259 15.61 15.96 20.18
C ALA A 259 17.14 16.08 20.08
N ALA A 260 17.66 17.11 19.42
CA ALA A 260 19.10 17.43 19.37
C ALA A 260 19.62 17.97 20.70
N ILE A 261 18.82 18.79 21.40
CA ILE A 261 19.08 19.21 22.78
C ILE A 261 19.05 18.00 23.72
N LEU A 262 18.11 17.06 23.54
CA LEU A 262 18.05 15.82 24.32
C LEU A 262 19.29 14.94 24.07
N ARG A 263 19.74 14.81 22.81
CA ARG A 263 20.98 14.10 22.46
C ARG A 263 22.26 14.78 22.97
N ASN A 264 22.30 16.11 23.01
CA ASN A 264 23.40 16.85 23.61
C ASN A 264 23.38 16.82 25.15
N ILE A 265 22.23 16.51 25.77
CA ILE A 265 22.07 16.33 27.22
C ILE A 265 22.37 14.87 27.63
N GLU A 266 22.33 13.89 26.71
CA GLU A 266 22.80 12.52 26.95
C GLU A 266 24.32 12.43 27.26
N GLU A 267 25.10 13.48 26.98
CA GLU A 267 26.49 13.61 27.46
C GLU A 267 26.64 14.20 28.88
N GLY A 268 25.54 14.45 29.60
CA GLY A 268 25.64 14.95 30.96
C GLY A 268 24.32 15.01 31.73
N ASN A 269 24.01 13.90 32.41
CA ASN A 269 23.03 13.77 33.51
C ASN A 269 21.54 13.79 33.14
N VAL A 270 20.88 12.64 33.31
CA VAL A 270 19.41 12.48 33.21
C VAL A 270 18.74 12.81 34.54
N ARG A 271 17.70 13.66 34.51
CA ARG A 271 16.78 13.92 35.65
C ARG A 271 15.56 13.01 35.56
N MET A 272 15.29 12.25 36.62
CA MET A 272 14.02 11.56 36.85
C MET A 272 13.55 11.83 38.28
N LEU A 273 12.31 12.31 38.43
CA LEU A 273 11.62 12.50 39.72
C LEU A 273 12.34 13.36 40.78
N GLY A 274 12.99 14.46 40.35
CA GLY A 274 13.37 15.55 41.26
C GLY A 274 14.39 15.22 42.36
N MET A 275 15.04 14.04 42.32
CA MET A 275 16.09 13.65 43.26
C MET A 275 17.42 13.44 42.52
N GLN A 276 18.48 14.12 42.96
CA GLN A 276 19.85 13.90 42.51
C GLN A 276 20.45 12.70 43.25
N ILE A 277 20.79 11.63 42.52
CA ILE A 277 21.44 10.45 43.09
C ILE A 277 22.78 10.23 42.35
N PRO A 278 23.92 10.15 43.07
CA PRO A 278 25.23 9.94 42.46
C PRO A 278 25.36 8.53 41.86
N VAL A 279 25.91 8.45 40.64
CA VAL A 279 25.95 7.26 39.75
C VAL A 279 26.78 6.07 40.30
N LYS A 280 27.42 6.21 41.47
CA LYS A 280 28.27 5.15 42.04
C LYS A 280 27.48 4.00 42.69
N ASP A 281 26.19 4.20 42.97
CA ASP A 281 25.38 3.23 43.73
C ASP A 281 24.26 2.55 42.92
N ILE A 282 24.13 2.85 41.62
CA ILE A 282 23.05 2.31 40.76
C ILE A 282 23.18 0.79 40.56
N GLU A 283 24.41 0.29 40.40
CA GLU A 283 24.65 -1.16 40.27
C GLU A 283 24.30 -1.92 41.55
N LEU A 284 24.56 -1.32 42.72
CA LEU A 284 24.19 -1.88 44.02
C LEU A 284 22.67 -1.89 44.21
N LEU A 285 21.98 -0.82 43.80
CA LEU A 285 20.53 -0.71 43.95
C LEU A 285 19.79 -1.63 42.96
N ALA A 286 20.28 -1.75 41.73
CA ALA A 286 19.74 -2.68 40.74
C ALA A 286 19.92 -4.15 41.17
N SER A 287 21.08 -4.52 41.71
CA SER A 287 21.32 -5.87 42.22
C SER A 287 20.45 -6.22 43.43
N VAL A 288 20.20 -5.27 44.33
CA VAL A 288 19.26 -5.46 45.46
C VAL A 288 17.82 -5.62 44.97
N LEU A 289 17.38 -4.82 43.99
CA LEU A 289 16.03 -4.93 43.42
C LEU A 289 15.82 -6.27 42.69
N ILE A 290 16.83 -6.74 41.95
CA ILE A 290 16.81 -8.05 41.29
C ILE A 290 16.75 -9.16 42.36
N ALA A 291 17.54 -9.07 43.43
CA ALA A 291 17.52 -10.05 44.51
C ALA A 291 16.16 -10.10 45.22
N MET A 292 15.56 -8.95 45.51
CA MET A 292 14.21 -8.86 46.07
C MET A 292 13.14 -9.42 45.13
N GLY A 293 13.27 -9.19 43.83
CA GLY A 293 12.40 -9.77 42.80
C GLY A 293 12.47 -11.29 42.75
N VAL A 294 13.68 -11.86 42.83
CA VAL A 294 13.88 -13.32 42.88
C VAL A 294 13.29 -13.92 44.16
N ILE A 295 13.46 -13.26 45.31
CA ILE A 295 12.88 -13.72 46.59
C ILE A 295 11.35 -13.72 46.51
N LEU A 296 10.74 -12.66 45.97
CA LEU A 296 9.29 -12.58 45.78
C LEU A 296 8.77 -13.65 44.82
N LEU A 297 9.50 -13.94 43.75
CA LEU A 297 9.15 -15.00 42.80
C LEU A 297 9.18 -16.38 43.48
N LEU A 298 10.19 -16.66 44.30
CA LEU A 298 10.28 -17.93 45.04
C LEU A 298 9.13 -18.08 46.06
N ILE A 299 8.77 -17.00 46.75
CA ILE A 299 7.62 -17.00 47.66
C ILE A 299 6.31 -17.25 46.89
N ALA A 300 6.12 -16.61 45.74
CA ALA A 300 4.95 -16.82 44.90
C ALA A 300 4.85 -18.27 44.40
N LEU A 301 5.96 -18.87 43.99
CA LEU A 301 6.01 -20.28 43.57
C LEU A 301 5.69 -21.23 44.74
N ALA A 302 6.19 -20.95 45.95
CA ALA A 302 5.86 -21.72 47.14
C ALA A 302 4.36 -21.64 47.49
N LEU A 303 3.78 -20.43 47.44
CA LEU A 303 2.35 -20.23 47.67
C LEU A 303 1.49 -20.94 46.61
N CYS A 304 1.85 -20.84 45.33
CA CYS A 304 1.21 -21.60 44.26
C CYS A 304 1.30 -23.11 44.48
N GLY A 305 2.45 -23.61 44.96
CA GLY A 305 2.63 -25.01 45.34
C GLY A 305 1.70 -25.44 46.48
N VAL A 306 1.52 -24.60 47.51
CA VAL A 306 0.59 -24.85 48.61
C VAL A 306 -0.86 -24.85 48.13
N VAL A 307 -1.26 -23.91 47.28
CA VAL A 307 -2.60 -23.85 46.69
C VAL A 307 -2.85 -25.10 45.84
N TRP A 308 -1.88 -25.51 45.02
CA TRP A 308 -1.96 -26.72 44.22
C TRP A 308 -2.07 -27.98 45.09
N TYR A 309 -1.28 -28.06 46.17
CA TYR A 309 -1.36 -29.16 47.14
C TYR A 309 -2.72 -29.23 47.82
N GLN A 310 -3.25 -28.09 48.28
CA GLN A 310 -4.59 -28.02 48.88
C GLN A 310 -5.68 -28.39 47.86
N HIS A 311 -5.55 -27.95 46.61
CA HIS A 311 -6.47 -28.31 45.53
C HIS A 311 -6.43 -29.83 45.24
N ARG A 312 -5.24 -30.43 45.19
CA ARG A 312 -5.05 -31.88 45.02
C ARG A 312 -5.65 -32.66 46.19
N GLN A 313 -5.45 -32.21 47.43
CA GLN A 313 -6.06 -32.80 48.63
C GLN A 313 -7.59 -32.69 48.60
N ARG A 314 -8.15 -31.56 48.16
CA ARG A 314 -9.61 -31.41 47.96
C ARG A 314 -10.15 -32.38 46.90
N LYS A 315 -9.42 -32.57 45.79
CA LYS A 315 -9.79 -33.54 44.74
C LYS A 315 -9.79 -34.98 45.27
N LEU A 316 -8.77 -35.35 46.04
CA LEU A 316 -8.69 -36.69 46.68
C LEU A 316 -9.81 -36.91 47.71
N ARG A 317 -10.19 -35.89 48.49
CA ARG A 317 -11.34 -35.97 49.43
C ARG A 317 -12.68 -36.15 48.73
N ARG A 318 -12.88 -35.54 47.55
CA ARG A 318 -14.10 -35.74 46.73
C ARG A 318 -14.19 -37.18 46.23
N ASN A 319 -13.09 -37.75 45.74
CA ASN A 319 -13.05 -39.14 45.29
C ASN A 319 -13.30 -40.14 46.43
N ARG A 320 -12.84 -39.84 47.66
CA ARG A 320 -13.09 -40.72 48.82
C ARG A 320 -14.55 -40.70 49.28
N ARG A 321 -15.28 -39.59 49.10
CA ARG A 321 -16.73 -39.53 49.37
C ARG A 321 -17.55 -40.29 48.34
N SER A 322 -17.17 -40.25 47.06
CA SER A 322 -17.86 -41.02 46.01
C SER A 322 -17.73 -42.54 46.24
N ILE A 323 -16.58 -43.01 46.71
CA ILE A 323 -16.37 -44.44 47.04
C ILE A 323 -17.23 -44.88 48.25
N LEU A 324 -17.44 -44.00 49.24
CA LEU A 324 -18.30 -44.28 50.39
C LEU A 324 -19.79 -44.28 50.00
N ASP A 325 -20.22 -43.36 49.14
CA ASP A 325 -21.61 -43.32 48.63
C ASP A 325 -21.95 -44.54 47.76
N ASP A 326 -21.00 -45.02 46.94
CA ASP A 326 -21.19 -46.24 46.15
C ASP A 326 -21.23 -47.50 47.02
N SER A 327 -20.45 -47.54 48.12
CA SER A 327 -20.52 -48.62 49.11
C SER A 327 -21.83 -48.63 49.90
N PHE A 328 -22.43 -47.47 50.18
CA PHE A 328 -23.74 -47.37 50.84
C PHE A 328 -24.89 -47.79 49.89
N LYS A 329 -24.80 -47.46 48.60
CA LYS A 329 -25.76 -47.92 47.59
C LYS A 329 -25.77 -49.44 47.42
N LEU A 330 -24.62 -50.10 47.52
CA LEU A 330 -24.51 -51.56 47.44
C LEU A 330 -25.09 -52.28 48.66
N LEU A 331 -25.09 -51.64 49.84
CA LEU A 331 -25.73 -52.19 51.06
C LEU A 331 -27.26 -52.01 51.07
N SER A 332 -27.77 -50.94 50.45
CA SER A 332 -29.22 -50.68 50.31
C SER A 332 -29.93 -51.61 49.31
N LEU A 333 -29.20 -52.32 48.45
CA LEU A 333 -29.74 -53.26 47.47
C LEU A 333 -29.87 -54.70 48.00
N LYS A 334 -29.58 -54.92 49.30
CA LYS A 334 -29.52 -56.27 49.89
C LYS A 334 -30.50 -56.49 51.06
N GLN A 335 -31.60 -55.74 51.12
CA GLN A 335 -32.65 -55.95 52.11
C GLN A 335 -34.04 -55.99 51.48
#